data_AF-A0A662VV21-F1
#
_entry.id   AF-A0A662VV21-F1
#
_cell.length_a   1.000
_cell.length_b   1.000
_cell.length_c   1.000
_cell.angle_alpha   90.00
_cell.angle_beta   90.00
_cell.angle_gamma   90.00
#
_symmetry.space_group_name_H-M   'P 1'
#
loop_
_entity.id
_entity.type
_entity.pdbx_description
1 polymer ?
#
loop_
_entity_poly.entity_id
_entity_poly.type
_entity_poly.pdbx_seq_one_letter_code
_entity_poly.pdbx_strand_id
1 'polypeptide(L)'
;MIREYLEKGENVITDTFVNFHSYDYHYFVTNKRLICLRRPAYVFHELNLSKVRSIVLSEEKKLKTEFFVAGLVTIFAAWIFPFSEMIAAFGASLIVISVFFKRKEKYYQIDGDLNEEEKKLWRIPANAENVDEFLRVMKEIGKDVIV
;
A
#
# COMPACT_ATOMS: atom_id res chain seq x y z
N MET A 1 6.60 -3.19 23.28
CA MET A 1 6.27 -4.32 22.38
C MET A 1 7.40 -4.61 21.40
N ILE A 2 7.91 -3.67 20.61
CA ILE A 2 9.06 -3.99 19.71
C ILE A 2 10.38 -4.27 20.44
N ARG A 3 10.55 -3.80 21.69
CA ARG A 3 11.79 -3.98 22.47
C ARG A 3 12.26 -5.43 22.61
N GLU A 4 11.35 -6.40 22.58
CA GLU A 4 11.67 -7.82 22.67
C GLU A 4 12.29 -8.38 21.38
N TYR A 5 12.11 -7.69 20.26
CA TYR A 5 12.63 -8.05 18.95
C TYR A 5 13.91 -7.27 18.56
N LEU A 6 14.31 -6.31 19.39
CA LEU A 6 15.52 -5.51 19.16
C LEU A 6 16.74 -6.28 19.66
N GLU A 7 17.78 -6.30 18.85
CA GLU A 7 19.08 -6.79 19.28
C GLU A 7 19.73 -5.86 20.31
N LYS A 8 20.74 -6.37 21.03
CA LYS A 8 21.51 -5.54 21.96
C LYS A 8 22.17 -4.37 21.21
N GLY A 9 21.88 -3.14 21.67
CA GLY A 9 22.36 -1.91 21.05
C GLY A 9 21.62 -1.49 19.78
N GLU A 10 20.55 -2.20 19.42
CA GLU A 10 19.62 -1.78 18.36
C GLU A 10 18.61 -0.80 18.93
N ASN A 11 18.45 0.35 18.27
CA ASN A 11 17.50 1.38 18.66
C ASN A 11 16.57 1.70 17.50
N VAL A 12 15.29 1.88 17.79
CA VAL A 12 14.32 2.41 16.84
C VAL A 12 14.60 3.90 16.65
N ILE A 13 14.74 4.31 15.39
CA ILE A 13 14.93 5.70 14.99
C ILE A 13 13.56 6.34 14.71
N THR A 14 12.72 5.64 13.95
CA THR A 14 11.34 6.07 13.64
C THR A 14 10.44 4.86 13.37
N ASP A 15 9.13 5.10 13.42
CA ASP A 15 8.09 4.14 13.12
C ASP A 15 6.97 4.77 12.28
N THR A 16 6.31 3.94 11.49
CA THR A 16 5.19 4.30 10.61
C THR A 16 4.11 3.24 10.74
N PHE A 17 2.89 3.70 10.99
CA PHE A 17 1.74 2.83 11.13
C PHE A 17 0.87 2.87 9.88
N VAL A 18 0.46 1.69 9.42
CA VAL A 18 -0.40 1.52 8.26
C VAL A 18 -1.54 0.59 8.63
N ASN A 19 -2.75 1.14 8.59
CA ASN A 19 -3.97 0.37 8.76
C ASN A 19 -4.49 -0.08 7.38
N PHE A 20 -4.45 -1.38 7.11
CA PHE A 20 -5.25 -1.96 6.03
C PHE A 20 -6.49 -2.61 6.64
N HIS A 21 -7.60 -2.62 5.90
CA HIS A 21 -8.92 -3.11 6.37
C HIS A 21 -8.92 -4.50 7.03
N SER A 22 -7.91 -5.34 6.77
CA SER A 22 -7.79 -6.69 7.34
C SER A 22 -6.51 -6.92 8.16
N TYR A 23 -5.55 -5.99 8.12
CA TYR A 23 -4.24 -6.15 8.76
C TYR A 23 -3.64 -4.80 9.11
N ASP A 24 -3.10 -4.67 10.32
CA ASP A 24 -2.28 -3.52 10.68
C ASP A 24 -0.81 -3.84 10.49
N TYR A 25 -0.10 -2.98 9.78
CA TYR A 25 1.34 -3.06 9.60
C TYR A 25 2.00 -1.94 10.37
N HIS A 26 3.00 -2.30 11.15
CA HIS A 26 3.82 -1.35 11.89
C HIS A 26 5.25 -1.48 11.39
N TYR A 27 5.69 -0.47 10.66
CA TYR A 27 7.03 -0.39 10.08
C TYR A 27 7.92 0.38 11.04
N PHE A 28 9.13 -0.13 11.27
CA PHE A 28 10.13 0.49 12.12
C PHE A 28 11.44 0.59 11.37
N VAL A 29 12.08 1.74 11.49
CA VAL A 29 13.47 1.94 11.05
C VAL A 29 14.34 1.87 12.28
N THR A 30 15.28 0.93 12.31
CA THR A 30 16.30 0.87 13.35
C THR A 30 17.65 1.33 12.80
N ASN A 31 18.62 1.52 13.69
CA ASN A 31 20.01 1.78 13.31
C ASN A 31 20.70 0.59 12.59
N LYS A 32 20.02 -0.55 12.40
CA LYS A 32 20.57 -1.75 11.74
C LYS A 32 19.73 -2.23 10.55
N ARG A 33 18.39 -2.22 10.68
CA ARG A 33 17.46 -2.87 9.75
C ARG A 33 16.09 -2.19 9.77
N LEU A 34 15.29 -2.55 8.79
CA LEU A 34 13.87 -2.28 8.79
C LEU A 34 13.14 -3.47 9.41
N ILE A 35 12.13 -3.19 10.22
CA ILE A 35 11.29 -4.21 10.85
C ILE A 35 9.84 -3.90 10.48
N CYS A 36 9.09 -4.93 10.11
CA CYS A 36 7.67 -4.84 9.85
C CYS A 36 6.94 -5.86 10.73
N LEU A 37 6.03 -5.36 11.57
CA LEU A 37 5.15 -6.19 12.40
C LEU A 37 3.73 -6.20 11.80
N ARG A 38 3.25 -7.38 11.42
CA ARG A 38 1.89 -7.57 10.91
C ARG A 38 0.96 -8.11 11.98
N ARG A 39 -0.06 -7.35 12.37
CA ARG A 39 -1.14 -7.77 13.28
C ARG A 39 -2.36 -8.29 12.47
N PRO A 40 -3.16 -9.22 13.03
CA PRO A 40 -3.15 -9.72 14.40
C PRO A 40 -2.20 -10.91 14.66
N ALA A 41 -1.64 -11.53 13.63
CA ALA A 41 -0.80 -12.73 13.77
C ALA A 41 0.61 -12.47 14.34
N TYR A 42 0.96 -11.21 14.63
CA TYR A 42 2.29 -10.76 15.06
C TYR A 42 3.43 -11.33 14.20
N VAL A 43 3.22 -11.37 12.89
CA VAL A 43 4.25 -11.88 11.98
C VAL A 43 5.35 -10.83 11.88
N PHE A 44 6.55 -11.25 12.23
CA PHE A 44 7.75 -10.44 12.19
C PHE A 44 8.44 -10.61 10.84
N HIS A 45 8.71 -9.50 10.18
CA HIS A 45 9.52 -9.45 8.97
C HIS A 45 10.66 -8.47 9.16
N GLU A 46 11.86 -8.87 8.75
CA GLU A 46 13.04 -8.03 8.77
C GLU A 46 13.54 -7.77 7.37
N LEU A 47 14.12 -6.58 7.17
CA LEU A 47 14.81 -6.24 5.95
C LEU A 47 16.10 -5.50 6.28
N ASN A 48 17.22 -6.11 5.89
CA ASN A 48 18.54 -5.52 6.08
C ASN A 48 18.68 -4.25 5.22
N LEU A 49 19.20 -3.17 5.80
CA LEU A 49 19.42 -1.91 5.10
C LEU A 49 20.35 -2.06 3.89
N SER A 50 21.25 -3.04 3.88
CA SER A 50 22.11 -3.34 2.72
C SER A 50 21.35 -3.76 1.47
N LYS A 51 20.19 -4.42 1.61
CA LYS A 51 19.33 -4.81 0.49
C LYS A 51 18.58 -3.64 -0.11
N VAL A 52 18.34 -2.59 0.67
CA VAL A 52 17.61 -1.39 0.23
C VAL A 52 18.54 -0.50 -0.58
N ARG A 53 18.17 -0.23 -1.84
CA ARG A 53 18.88 0.70 -2.71
C ARG A 53 18.20 2.06 -2.72
N SER A 54 16.90 2.07 -3.00
CA SER A 54 16.14 3.30 -3.11
C SER A 54 14.70 3.12 -2.64
N ILE A 55 13.99 4.22 -2.49
CA ILE A 55 12.56 4.27 -2.23
C ILE A 55 11.94 5.12 -3.33
N VAL A 56 10.98 4.56 -4.06
CA VAL A 56 10.36 5.20 -5.23
C VAL A 56 8.88 5.44 -4.96
N LEU A 57 8.41 6.66 -5.21
CA LEU A 57 6.99 6.95 -5.23
C LEU A 57 6.36 6.30 -6.47
N SER A 58 5.39 5.42 -6.24
CA SER A 58 4.66 4.71 -7.29
C SER A 58 3.16 4.96 -7.18
N GLU A 59 2.48 4.95 -8.33
CA GLU A 59 1.03 5.11 -8.46
C GLU A 59 0.41 3.79 -8.94
N GLU A 60 -0.51 3.21 -8.16
CA GLU A 60 -1.23 1.99 -8.56
C GLU A 60 -2.68 2.34 -8.88
N LYS A 61 -3.14 1.84 -10.03
CA LYS A 61 -4.55 1.93 -10.43
C LYS A 61 -5.28 0.72 -9.84
N LYS A 62 -6.13 0.94 -8.84
CA LYS A 62 -7.01 -0.09 -8.29
C LYS A 62 -8.12 -0.40 -9.31
N LEU A 63 -7.87 -1.37 -10.19
CA LEU A 63 -8.76 -1.64 -11.33
C LEU A 63 -9.84 -2.71 -11.06
N LYS A 64 -9.90 -3.35 -9.88
CA LYS A 64 -10.54 -4.68 -9.77
C LYS A 64 -11.98 -4.72 -9.22
N THR A 65 -12.39 -3.83 -8.33
CA THR A 65 -13.69 -4.01 -7.64
C THR A 65 -14.85 -3.33 -8.37
N GLU A 66 -14.61 -2.19 -9.02
CA GLU A 66 -15.68 -1.35 -9.56
C GLU A 66 -16.24 -1.86 -10.90
N PHE A 67 -15.40 -2.47 -11.75
CA PHE A 67 -15.87 -3.13 -12.99
C PHE A 67 -16.78 -4.34 -12.71
N PHE A 68 -16.56 -5.03 -11.58
CA PHE A 68 -17.36 -6.20 -11.21
C PHE A 68 -18.79 -5.79 -10.80
N VAL A 69 -18.94 -4.71 -10.04
CA VAL A 69 -20.25 -4.17 -9.65
C VAL A 69 -21.02 -3.64 -10.86
N ALA A 70 -20.35 -2.92 -11.76
CA ALA A 70 -20.97 -2.43 -12.99
C ALA A 70 -21.45 -3.58 -13.90
N GLY A 71 -20.64 -4.64 -14.01
CA GLY A 71 -21.03 -5.86 -14.73
C GLY A 71 -22.29 -6.51 -14.14
N LEU A 72 -22.37 -6.64 -12.82
CA LEU A 72 -23.53 -7.23 -12.14
C LEU A 72 -24.80 -6.41 -12.28
N VAL A 73 -24.72 -5.07 -12.15
CA VAL A 73 -25.87 -4.17 -12.32
C VAL A 73 -26.42 -4.25 -13.75
N THR A 74 -25.54 -4.38 -14.74
CA THR A 74 -25.95 -4.50 -16.15
C THR A 74 -26.65 -5.83 -16.44
N ILE A 75 -26.15 -6.93 -15.87
CA ILE A 75 -26.77 -8.25 -16.00
C ILE A 75 -28.16 -8.27 -15.34
N PHE A 76 -28.30 -7.67 -14.15
CA PHE A 76 -29.59 -7.58 -13.47
C PHE A 76 -30.61 -6.70 -14.22
N ALA A 77 -30.17 -5.56 -14.77
CA ALA A 77 -31.03 -4.66 -15.53
C ALA A 77 -31.58 -5.32 -16.81
N ALA A 78 -30.79 -6.21 -17.43
CA ALA A 78 -31.19 -6.95 -18.63
C ALA A 78 -32.36 -7.93 -18.42
N TRP A 79 -32.62 -8.34 -17.17
CA TRP A 79 -33.74 -9.22 -16.82
C TRP A 79 -35.05 -8.47 -16.54
N ILE A 80 -34.99 -7.14 -16.33
CA ILE A 80 -36.11 -6.37 -15.76
C ILE A 80 -36.60 -5.29 -16.74
N PHE A 81 -35.73 -4.75 -17.61
CA PHE A 81 -36.03 -3.55 -18.40
C PHE A 81 -35.95 -3.76 -19.92
N PRO A 82 -36.74 -3.01 -20.72
CA PRO A 82 -36.60 -2.95 -22.17
C PRO A 82 -35.26 -2.32 -22.59
N PHE A 83 -34.74 -2.76 -23.75
CA PHE A 83 -33.36 -2.51 -24.21
C PHE A 83 -32.92 -1.04 -24.23
N SER A 84 -33.85 -0.09 -24.43
CA SER A 84 -33.57 1.34 -24.43
C SER A 84 -33.19 1.90 -23.05
N GLU A 85 -33.75 1.35 -21.97
CA GLU A 85 -33.44 1.77 -20.60
C GLU A 85 -32.14 1.14 -20.08
N MET A 86 -31.78 -0.04 -20.60
CA MET A 86 -30.48 -0.67 -20.37
C MET A 86 -29.31 0.22 -20.80
N ILE A 87 -29.40 0.88 -21.97
CA ILE A 87 -28.32 1.72 -22.51
C ILE A 87 -28.12 2.94 -21.61
N ALA A 88 -29.20 3.55 -21.11
CA ALA A 88 -29.11 4.67 -20.19
C ALA A 88 -28.50 4.26 -18.84
N ALA A 89 -28.89 3.11 -18.29
CA ALA A 89 -28.31 2.56 -17.07
C ALA A 89 -26.82 2.22 -17.23
N PHE A 90 -26.42 1.72 -18.40
CA PHE A 90 -25.01 1.44 -18.71
C PHE A 90 -24.18 2.73 -18.86
N GLY A 91 -24.72 3.74 -19.55
CA GLY A 91 -24.08 5.05 -19.66
C GLY A 91 -23.87 5.73 -18.32
N ALA A 92 -24.91 5.73 -17.46
CA ALA A 92 -24.82 6.30 -16.12
C ALA A 92 -23.81 5.57 -15.22
N SER A 93 -23.77 4.24 -15.29
CA SER A 93 -22.79 3.45 -14.53
C SER A 93 -21.36 3.70 -15.01
N LEU A 94 -21.12 3.83 -16.32
CA LEU A 94 -19.80 4.22 -16.86
C LEU A 94 -19.35 5.62 -16.40
N ILE A 95 -20.26 6.59 -16.32
CA ILE A 95 -19.95 7.93 -15.81
C ILE A 95 -19.53 7.86 -14.34
N VAL A 96 -20.30 7.14 -13.51
CA VAL A 96 -19.98 6.93 -12.09
C VAL A 96 -18.61 6.27 -11.96
N ILE A 97 -18.37 5.16 -12.66
CA ILE A 97 -17.07 4.47 -12.68
C ILE A 97 -15.95 5.44 -13.07
N SER A 98 -16.11 6.25 -14.12
CA SER A 98 -15.08 7.19 -14.57
C SER A 98 -14.72 8.27 -13.52
N VAL A 99 -15.68 8.66 -12.67
CA VAL A 99 -15.47 9.60 -11.57
C VAL A 99 -14.75 8.93 -10.39
N PHE A 100 -15.11 7.68 -10.08
CA PHE A 100 -14.46 6.90 -9.01
C PHE A 100 -13.04 6.41 -9.39
N PHE A 101 -12.79 6.15 -10.67
CA PHE A 101 -11.48 5.74 -11.22
C PHE A 101 -10.33 6.75 -11.02
N LYS A 102 -10.62 7.98 -10.60
CA LYS A 102 -9.59 9.01 -10.39
C LYS A 102 -8.84 8.88 -9.07
N ARG A 103 -9.28 8.06 -8.12
CA ARG A 103 -8.51 7.82 -6.88
C ARG A 103 -7.36 6.86 -7.16
N LYS A 104 -6.25 7.40 -7.66
CA LYS A 104 -4.96 6.73 -7.65
C LYS A 104 -4.43 6.68 -6.22
N GLU A 105 -4.10 5.50 -5.72
CA GLU A 105 -3.38 5.38 -4.45
C GLU A 105 -1.88 5.51 -4.74
N LYS A 106 -1.24 6.44 -4.02
CA LYS A 106 0.20 6.65 -4.04
C LYS A 106 0.84 5.85 -2.92
N TYR A 107 1.97 5.20 -3.20
CA TYR A 107 2.73 4.46 -2.21
C TYR A 107 4.22 4.59 -2.47
N TYR A 108 4.98 4.55 -1.39
CA TYR A 108 6.43 4.44 -1.41
C TYR A 108 6.80 2.97 -1.50
N GLN A 109 7.41 2.60 -2.64
CA GLN A 109 7.90 1.26 -2.91
C GLN A 109 9.39 1.21 -2.54
N ILE A 110 9.75 0.31 -1.62
CA ILE A 110 11.17 0.03 -1.37
C ILE A 110 11.71 -0.79 -2.54
N ASP A 111 12.83 -0.34 -3.11
CA ASP A 111 13.55 -0.97 -4.22
C ASP A 111 14.95 -1.42 -3.79
N GLY A 112 15.43 -2.50 -4.40
CA GLY A 112 16.68 -3.14 -4.03
C GLY A 112 16.72 -4.63 -4.36
N ASP A 113 17.54 -5.37 -3.61
CA ASP A 113 17.66 -6.83 -3.76
C ASP A 113 16.55 -7.55 -2.97
N LEU A 114 15.32 -7.39 -3.44
CA LEU A 114 14.09 -7.91 -2.83
C LEU A 114 13.40 -8.89 -3.77
N ASN A 115 12.88 -9.97 -3.20
CA ASN A 115 11.97 -10.87 -3.93
C ASN A 115 10.57 -10.25 -4.09
N GLU A 116 9.72 -10.86 -4.91
CA GLU A 116 8.39 -10.33 -5.22
C GLU A 116 7.43 -10.28 -4.01
N GLU A 117 7.62 -11.12 -3.00
CA GLU A 117 6.82 -11.09 -1.77
C GLU A 117 7.29 -9.96 -0.84
N GLU A 118 8.60 -9.80 -0.67
CA GLU A 118 9.22 -8.70 0.05
C GLU A 118 8.80 -7.36 -0.57
N LYS A 119 8.85 -7.24 -1.90
CA LYS A 119 8.39 -6.03 -2.60
C LYS A 119 6.93 -5.70 -2.32
N LYS A 120 6.06 -6.70 -2.12
CA LYS A 120 4.64 -6.47 -1.78
C LYS A 120 4.47 -6.06 -0.32
N LEU A 121 5.26 -6.64 0.57
CA LEU A 121 5.23 -6.35 2.01
C LEU A 121 5.74 -4.93 2.31
N TRP A 122 6.82 -4.53 1.64
CA TRP A 122 7.49 -3.24 1.83
C TRP A 122 6.91 -2.15 0.92
N ARG A 123 5.59 -1.99 1.00
CA ARG A 123 4.82 -0.92 0.34
C ARG A 123 4.16 -0.06 1.40
N ILE A 124 4.56 1.19 1.47
CA ILE A 124 4.06 2.13 2.48
C ILE A 124 3.14 3.13 1.78
N PRO A 125 1.84 3.18 2.10
CA PRO A 125 0.95 4.18 1.52
C PRO A 125 1.47 5.60 1.77
N ALA A 126 1.36 6.47 0.77
CA ALA A 126 1.88 7.84 0.87
C ALA A 126 1.11 8.71 1.86
N ASN A 127 -0.05 8.25 2.32
CA ASN A 127 -0.88 8.85 3.36
C ASN A 127 -0.75 8.13 4.73
N ALA A 128 0.23 7.23 4.87
CA ALA A 128 0.49 6.56 6.14
C ALA A 128 0.92 7.54 7.24
N GLU A 129 0.67 7.18 8.48
CA GLU A 129 1.05 7.99 9.63
C GLU A 129 2.57 8.05 9.76
N ASN A 130 3.11 9.26 9.94
CA ASN A 130 4.55 9.49 10.12
C ASN A 130 5.44 9.07 8.92
N VAL A 131 4.86 8.98 7.71
CA VAL A 131 5.59 8.59 6.50
C VAL A 131 6.69 9.60 6.10
N ASP A 132 6.48 10.89 6.33
CA ASP A 132 7.47 11.91 6.02
C ASP A 132 8.73 11.77 6.88
N GLU A 133 8.55 11.45 8.16
CA GLU A 133 9.65 11.16 9.10
C GLU A 133 10.39 9.88 8.68
N PHE A 134 9.64 8.84 8.28
CA PHE A 134 10.23 7.63 7.74
C PHE A 134 11.14 7.92 6.54
N LEU A 135 10.66 8.69 5.56
CA LEU A 135 11.44 9.04 4.37
C LEU A 135 12.64 9.92 4.70
N ARG A 136 12.49 10.86 5.65
CA ARG A 136 13.60 11.69 6.13
C ARG A 136 14.71 10.81 6.70
N VAL A 137 14.37 9.89 7.60
CA VAL A 137 15.34 8.97 8.21
C VAL A 137 15.98 8.08 7.16
N MET A 138 15.21 7.54 6.21
CA MET A 138 15.75 6.73 5.12
C MET A 138 16.75 7.51 4.26
N LYS A 139 16.53 8.81 4.04
CA LYS A 139 17.48 9.69 3.36
C LYS A 139 18.73 9.95 4.19
N GLU A 140 18.60 10.18 5.50
CA GLU A 140 19.71 10.43 6.43
C GLU A 140 20.66 9.23 6.55
N ILE A 141 20.12 7.99 6.51
CA ILE A 141 20.93 6.77 6.48
C ILE A 141 21.51 6.45 5.09
N GLY A 142 21.38 7.37 4.13
CA GLY A 142 22.01 7.32 2.81
C GLY A 142 21.25 6.50 1.77
N LYS A 143 19.92 6.35 1.88
CA LYS A 143 19.10 5.77 0.82
C LYS A 143 18.54 6.84 -0.09
N ASP A 144 18.54 6.55 -1.39
CA ASP A 144 17.95 7.44 -2.37
C ASP A 144 16.43 7.41 -2.25
N VAL A 145 15.83 8.58 -2.01
CA VAL A 145 14.37 8.75 -1.98
C VAL A 145 13.97 9.52 -3.22
N ILE A 146 13.25 8.84 -4.12
CA ILE A 146 12.80 9.34 -5.41
C ILE A 146 11.29 9.57 -5.29
N VAL A 147 10.91 10.85 -5.17
CA VAL A 147 9.52 11.30 -5.01
C VAL A 147 8.98 11.81 -6.35
#